data_AF-A0A349WHC8-F1
#
_entry.id   AF-A0A349WHC8-F1
#
_cell.length_a   1.000
_cell.length_b   1.000
_cell.length_c   1.000
_cell.angle_alpha   90.00
_cell.angle_beta   90.00
_cell.angle_gamma   90.00
#
_symmetry.space_group_name_H-M   'P 1'
#
loop_
_entity.id
_entity.type
_entity.pdbx_description
1 polymer ?
#
loop_
_entity_poly.entity_id
_entity_poly.type
_entity_poly.pdbx_seq_one_letter_code
_entity_poly.pdbx_strand_id
1 'polypeptide(L)' 'AYNKALGERRATTVKEYLVELGAEGQRVETVSIGDESAIPNADGIQAKLDRRASFVVSKGE' A
#
# COMPACT_ATOMS: atom_id res chain seq x y z
N ALA A 1 12.55 -8.03 3.54
CA ALA A 1 11.73 -8.23 4.77
C ALA A 1 11.22 -6.91 5.36
N TYR A 2 12.09 -5.94 5.69
CA TYR A 2 11.68 -4.69 6.34
C TYR A 2 10.67 -3.86 5.54
N ASN A 3 10.99 -3.49 4.29
CA ASN A 3 10.12 -2.61 3.49
C ASN A 3 8.75 -3.24 3.19
N LYS A 4 8.71 -4.56 3.00
CA LYS A 4 7.46 -5.32 2.83
C LYS A 4 6.60 -5.29 4.10
N ALA A 5 7.19 -5.52 5.27
CA ALA A 5 6.45 -5.42 6.54
C ALA A 5 5.99 -3.98 6.84
N LEU A 6 6.80 -2.97 6.52
CA LEU A 6 6.43 -1.57 6.67
C LEU A 6 5.28 -1.18 5.74
N GLY A 7 5.31 -1.62 4.49
CA GLY A 7 4.22 -1.40 3.55
C GLY A 7 2.93 -2.09 3.98
N GLU A 8 3.01 -3.31 4.52
CA GLU A 8 1.82 -4.04 5.01
C GLU A 8 1.14 -3.32 6.17
N ARG A 9 1.92 -2.82 7.13
CA ARG A 9 1.41 -2.00 8.25
C ARG A 9 0.72 -0.74 7.74
N ARG A 10 1.34 -0.04 6.79
CA ARG A 10 0.77 1.18 6.19
C ARG A 10 -0.54 0.88 5.45
N ALA A 11 -0.59 -0.20 4.67
CA ALA A 11 -1.80 -0.61 3.96
C ALA A 11 -2.92 -1.00 4.94
N THR A 12 -2.59 -1.72 6.01
CA THR A 12 -3.54 -2.11 7.07
C THR A 12 -4.16 -0.87 7.73
N THR A 13 -3.36 0.12 8.13
CA THR A 13 -3.87 1.37 8.71
C THR A 13 -4.82 2.12 7.77
N VAL A 14 -4.53 2.13 6.46
CA VAL A 14 -5.44 2.74 5.47
C VAL A 14 -6.75 1.96 5.39
N LYS A 15 -6.70 0.62 5.38
CA LYS A 15 -7.91 -0.22 5.40
C LYS A 15 -8.75 0.02 6.65
N GLU A 16 -8.13 0.03 7.83
CA GLU A 16 -8.81 0.30 9.11
C GLU A 16 -9.53 1.65 9.06
N TYR A 17 -8.85 2.70 8.59
CA TYR A 17 -9.45 4.02 8.45
C TYR A 17 -10.62 4.05 7.46
N LEU A 18 -10.54 3.34 6.34
CA LEU A 18 -11.66 3.22 5.39
C LEU A 18 -12.87 2.50 6.02
N VAL A 19 -12.61 1.48 6.84
CA VAL A 19 -13.68 0.77 7.58
C VAL A 19 -14.32 1.69 8.62
N GLU A 20 -13.54 2.49 9.34
CA GLU A 20 -14.05 3.51 10.27
C GLU A 20 -14.95 4.54 9.56
N LEU A 21 -14.64 4.88 8.31
CA LEU A 21 -15.47 5.75 7.47
C LEU A 21 -16.73 5.05 6.90
N GLY A 22 -16.91 3.76 7.16
CA GLY A 22 -18.10 2.98 6.77
C GLY A 22 -17.92 2.04 5.58
N ALA A 23 -16.69 1.84 5.09
CA ALA A 23 -16.44 0.82 4.07
C ALA A 23 -16.58 -0.60 4.67
N GLU A 24 -17.14 -1.53 3.90
CA GLU A 24 -17.18 -2.94 4.29
C GLU A 24 -15.78 -3.56 4.18
N GLY A 25 -15.24 -4.05 5.29
CA GLY A 25 -13.85 -4.54 5.36
C GLY A 25 -13.53 -5.72 4.45
N GLN A 26 -14.54 -6.49 4.02
CA GLN A 26 -14.38 -7.58 3.06
C GLN A 26 -14.12 -7.08 1.62
N ARG A 27 -14.48 -5.83 1.32
CA ARG A 27 -14.27 -5.21 0.00
C ARG A 27 -12.88 -4.61 -0.19
N VAL A 28 -12.04 -4.62 0.85
CA VAL A 28 -10.72 -4.00 0.85
C VAL A 28 -9.67 -5.04 1.21
N GLU A 29 -8.80 -5.34 0.26
CA GLU A 29 -7.62 -6.18 0.48
C GLU A 29 -6.35 -5.31 0.58
N THR A 30 -5.40 -5.74 1.40
CA THR A 30 -4.10 -5.09 1.55
C THR A 30 -3.02 -5.96 0.93
N VAL A 31 -2.11 -5.34 0.19
CA VAL A 31 -0.95 -6.01 -0.39
C VAL A 31 0.24 -5.08 -0.29
N SER A 32 1.35 -5.58 0.26
CA SER A 32 2.64 -4.90 0.20
C SER A 32 3.60 -5.53 -0.80
N ILE A 33 4.05 -4.72 -1.76
CA ILE A 33 5.16 -5.05 -2.66
C ILE A 33 6.53 -4.62 -2.11
N GLY A 34 6.58 -4.01 -0.92
CA GLY A 34 7.81 -3.46 -0.34
C GLY A 34 8.56 -2.53 -1.29
N ASP A 35 9.82 -2.87 -1.55
CA ASP A 35 10.73 -2.20 -2.47
C ASP A 35 11.01 -3.02 -3.74
N GLU A 36 10.20 -4.05 -4.03
CA GLU A 36 10.40 -4.97 -5.16
C GLU A 36 10.41 -4.25 -6.53
N SER A 37 9.67 -3.14 -6.66
CA SER A 37 9.64 -2.30 -7.87
C SER A 37 10.44 -1.00 -7.75
N ALA A 38 11.15 -0.78 -6.64
CA ALA A 38 11.86 0.48 -6.39
C ALA A 38 13.22 0.49 -7.10
N ILE A 39 13.68 1.67 -7.51
CA ILE A 39 15.00 1.81 -8.12
C ILE A 39 16.07 1.79 -7.01
N PRO A 40 17.04 0.86 -7.02
CA PRO A 40 18.11 0.84 -6.03
C PRO A 40 18.97 2.10 -6.11
N ASN A 41 19.27 2.70 -4.95
CA ASN A 41 20.08 3.93 -4.84
C ASN A 41 19.55 5.11 -5.69
N ALA A 42 18.23 5.16 -5.89
CA ALA A 42 17.60 6.28 -6.59
C ALA A 42 17.86 7.61 -5.89
N ASP A 43 17.85 8.69 -6.66
CA ASP A 43 17.94 10.03 -6.09
C ASP A 43 16.74 10.36 -5.18
N GLY A 44 16.83 11.47 -4.47
CA GLY A 44 15.78 11.88 -3.53
C GLY A 44 14.43 12.17 -4.18
N ILE A 45 14.38 12.46 -5.49
CA ILE A 45 13.14 12.71 -6.23
C ILE A 45 12.48 11.36 -6.54
N GLN A 46 13.20 10.45 -7.17
CA GLN A 46 12.69 9.14 -7.55
C GLN A 46 12.33 8.29 -6.33
N ALA A 47 13.14 8.32 -5.27
CA ALA A 47 12.82 7.61 -4.04
C ALA A 47 11.50 8.11 -3.40
N LYS A 48 11.12 9.38 -3.58
CA LYS A 48 9.80 9.88 -3.14
C LYS A 48 8.67 9.29 -3.98
N LEU A 49 8.86 9.13 -5.28
CA LEU A 49 7.86 8.55 -6.18
C LEU A 49 7.64 7.05 -5.91
N ASP A 50 8.68 6.34 -5.51
CA ASP A 50 8.61 4.91 -5.15
C ASP A 50 7.86 4.68 -3.83
N ARG A 51 7.90 5.64 -2.89
CA ARG A 51 7.17 5.57 -1.61
C ARG A 51 5.72 6.03 -1.78
N ARG A 52 4.87 5.15 -2.30
CA ARG A 52 3.44 5.42 -2.53
C ARG A 52 2.53 4.26 -2.10
N ALA A 53 1.25 4.58 -1.93
CA ALA A 53 0.15 3.61 -1.92
C ALA A 53 -0.71 3.83 -3.18
N SER A 54 -1.43 2.81 -3.61
CA SER A 54 -2.32 2.90 -4.78
C SER A 54 -3.57 2.06 -4.54
N PHE A 55 -4.71 2.53 -5.06
CA PHE A 55 -5.95 1.79 -5.05
C PHE A 55 -6.15 1.14 -6.41
N VAL A 56 -6.37 -0.19 -6.40
CA VAL A 56 -6.75 -0.94 -7.59
C VAL A 56 -8.19 -1.39 -7.38
N VAL A 57 -9.09 -0.96 -8.27
CA VAL A 57 -10.52 -1.30 -8.20
C VAL A 57 -10.79 -2.45 -9.17
N SER A 58 -11.17 -3.60 -8.65
CA SER A 58 -11.63 -4.75 -9.42
C SER A 58 -13.16 -4.81 -9.43
N LYS A 59 -13.72 -5.54 -10.39
CA LYS A 59 -15.14 -5.89 -10.37
C LYS A 59 -15.37 -6.87 -9.21
N GLY A 60 -16.30 -6.54 -8.31
CA GLY A 60 -16.74 -7.49 -7.29
C GLY A 60 -17.45 -8.68 -7.92
N GLU A 61 -17.32 -9.85 -7.30
CA GLU A 61 -18.18 -10.99 -7.62
C GLU A 61 -19.65 -10.70 -7.29
#